data_AF-A0A432RAN7-F1
#
_entry.id   AF-A0A432RAN7-F1
#
_cell.length_a   1.000
_cell.length_b   1.000
_cell.length_c   1.000
_cell.angle_alpha   90.00
_cell.angle_beta   90.00
_cell.angle_gamma   90.00
#
_symmetry.space_group_name_H-M   'P 1'
#
loop_
_entity.id
_entity.type
_entity.pdbx_description
1 polymer ?
#
loop_
_entity_poly.entity_id
_entity_poly.type
_entity_poly.pdbx_seq_one_letter_code
_entity_poly.pdbx_strand_id
1 'polypeptide(L)'
;MGEALARLLRSLEIETPFVRLEDISFVVLFAIAATHWQVEFDSAALGFSWSWLENQIAAATKLVPLGQTQAQLLLGELQPTLSEAIALSKTIDEDDIGAGLPAVAIASCLHETQYSRLFRS
;
A
#
# COMPACT_ATOMS: atom_id res chain seq x y z
N MET A 1 -3.58 -9.85 -0.07
CA MET A 1 -2.91 -9.23 -1.25
C MET A 1 -1.54 -9.86 -1.53
N GLY A 2 -0.69 -10.08 -0.52
CA GLY A 2 0.64 -10.71 -0.69
C GLY A 2 0.61 -12.04 -1.43
N GLU A 3 -0.24 -12.97 -1.02
CA GLU A 3 -0.39 -14.28 -1.68
C GLU A 3 -0.70 -14.19 -3.20
N ALA A 4 -1.53 -13.22 -3.61
CA ALA A 4 -1.86 -13.03 -5.03
C ALA A 4 -0.65 -12.53 -5.83
N LEU A 5 0.12 -11.60 -5.27
CA LEU A 5 1.37 -11.13 -5.88
C LEU A 5 2.43 -12.23 -5.87
N ALA A 6 2.54 -13.03 -4.81
CA ALA A 6 3.43 -14.19 -4.75
C ALA A 6 3.14 -15.22 -5.86
N ARG A 7 1.86 -15.50 -6.13
CA ARG A 7 1.46 -16.33 -7.28
C ARG A 7 1.88 -15.69 -8.60
N LEU A 8 1.68 -14.39 -8.75
CA LEU A 8 2.10 -13.67 -9.97
C LEU A 8 3.61 -13.74 -10.20
N LEU A 9 4.42 -13.47 -9.18
CA LEU A 9 5.89 -13.53 -9.31
C LEU A 9 6.37 -14.93 -9.71
N ARG A 10 5.76 -15.99 -9.16
CA ARG A 10 6.05 -17.37 -9.58
C ARG A 10 5.69 -17.61 -11.04
N SER A 11 4.52 -17.16 -11.49
CA SER A 11 4.10 -17.28 -12.89
C SER A 11 4.98 -16.49 -13.87
N LEU A 12 5.65 -15.44 -13.38
CA LEU A 12 6.61 -14.63 -14.13
C LEU A 12 8.05 -15.14 -14.01
N GLU A 13 8.26 -16.26 -13.31
CA GLU A 13 9.59 -16.87 -13.09
C GLU A 13 10.58 -15.91 -12.38
N ILE A 14 10.06 -15.02 -11.53
CA ILE A 14 10.88 -14.08 -10.76
C ILE A 14 11.36 -14.76 -9.48
N GLU A 15 12.68 -14.85 -9.32
CA GLU A 15 13.31 -15.43 -8.13
C GLU A 15 13.08 -14.57 -6.89
N THR A 16 12.88 -15.24 -5.75
CA THR A 16 12.68 -14.61 -4.45
C THR A 16 13.56 -15.28 -3.40
N PRO A 17 14.11 -14.55 -2.42
CA PRO A 17 14.94 -15.13 -1.37
C PRO A 17 14.14 -15.93 -0.32
N PHE A 18 12.80 -15.94 -0.40
CA PHE A 18 11.94 -16.52 0.62
C PHE A 18 11.47 -17.94 0.24
N VAL A 19 11.47 -18.84 1.21
CA VAL A 19 10.98 -20.21 1.06
C VAL A 19 9.44 -20.26 1.01
N ARG A 20 8.78 -19.41 1.81
CA ARG A 20 7.32 -19.30 1.89
C ARG A 20 6.88 -17.89 1.56
N LEU A 21 6.34 -17.69 0.36
CA LEU A 21 5.92 -16.37 -0.12
C LEU A 21 4.54 -15.93 0.38
N GLU A 22 3.73 -16.88 0.85
CA GLU A 22 2.38 -16.61 1.38
C GLU A 22 2.38 -15.79 2.68
N ASP A 23 3.45 -15.89 3.46
CA ASP A 23 3.65 -15.15 4.70
C ASP A 23 4.29 -13.77 4.46
N ILE A 24 4.68 -13.46 3.22
CA ILE A 24 5.40 -12.23 2.88
C ILE A 24 4.41 -11.13 2.52
N SER A 25 4.63 -9.95 3.10
CA SER A 25 3.79 -8.79 2.86
C SER A 25 3.84 -8.34 1.40
N PHE A 26 2.74 -7.73 0.95
CA PHE A 26 2.63 -7.24 -0.42
C PHE A 26 3.74 -6.23 -0.78
N VAL A 27 4.13 -5.35 0.14
CA VAL A 27 5.15 -4.32 -0.10
C VAL A 27 6.54 -4.94 -0.35
N VAL A 28 6.90 -6.01 0.37
CA VAL A 28 8.18 -6.70 0.17
C VAL A 28 8.21 -7.40 -1.19
N LEU A 29 7.13 -8.08 -1.56
CA LEU A 29 7.02 -8.73 -2.87
C LEU A 29 7.03 -7.70 -4.02
N PHE A 30 6.40 -6.53 -3.81
CA PHE A 30 6.45 -5.43 -4.77
C PHE A 30 7.88 -4.90 -4.93
N ALA A 31 8.63 -4.74 -3.84
CA ALA A 31 10.03 -4.34 -3.87
C ALA A 31 10.89 -5.35 -4.65
N ILE A 32 10.70 -6.66 -4.44
CA ILE A 32 11.39 -7.69 -5.23
C ILE A 32 11.11 -7.54 -6.73
N ALA A 33 9.84 -7.34 -7.11
CA ALA A 33 9.48 -7.15 -8.52
C ALA A 33 10.14 -5.91 -9.12
N ALA A 34 10.12 -4.79 -8.38
CA ALA A 34 10.76 -3.54 -8.80
C ALA A 34 12.27 -3.71 -8.97
N THR A 35 12.94 -4.40 -8.04
CA THR A 35 14.37 -4.70 -8.14
C THR A 35 14.69 -5.63 -9.31
N HIS A 36 13.88 -6.67 -9.54
CA HIS A 36 14.06 -7.58 -10.67
C HIS A 36 14.01 -6.84 -12.02
N TRP A 37 13.12 -5.87 -12.16
CA TRP A 37 13.01 -5.02 -13.36
C TRP A 37 13.89 -3.77 -13.34
N GLN A 38 14.78 -3.64 -12.35
CA GLN A 38 15.70 -2.50 -12.22
C GLN A 38 15.00 -1.13 -12.21
N VAL A 39 13.81 -1.07 -11.58
CA VAL A 39 13.10 0.19 -11.38
C VAL A 39 13.75 0.95 -10.24
N GLU A 40 14.18 2.19 -10.51
CA GLU A 40 14.76 3.08 -9.51
C GLU A 40 13.82 3.30 -8.31
N PHE A 41 14.39 3.39 -7.11
CA PHE A 41 13.65 3.47 -5.85
C PHE A 41 12.55 4.54 -5.89
N ASP A 42 12.87 5.76 -6.33
CA ASP A 42 11.93 6.88 -6.33
C ASP A 42 10.72 6.62 -7.24
N SER A 43 10.94 5.95 -8.37
CA SER A 43 9.86 5.60 -9.30
C SER A 43 8.99 4.46 -8.75
N ALA A 44 9.62 3.45 -8.15
CA ALA A 44 8.90 2.34 -7.51
C ALA A 44 8.06 2.82 -6.31
N ALA A 45 8.66 3.64 -5.44
CA ALA A 45 8.01 4.20 -4.27
C ALA A 45 6.85 5.13 -4.64
N LEU A 46 7.03 5.98 -5.66
CA LEU A 46 5.95 6.83 -6.17
C LEU A 46 4.81 5.99 -6.76
N GLY A 47 5.10 5.00 -7.61
CA GLY A 47 4.09 4.14 -8.21
C GLY A 47 3.29 3.35 -7.16
N PHE A 48 3.97 2.79 -6.16
CA PHE A 48 3.33 2.11 -5.03
C PHE A 48 2.41 3.05 -4.25
N SER A 49 2.95 4.21 -3.85
CA SER A 49 2.23 5.17 -2.99
C SER A 49 1.04 5.80 -3.72
N TRP A 50 1.17 6.05 -5.01
CA TRP A 50 0.06 6.53 -5.85
C TRP A 50 -1.07 5.50 -5.95
N SER A 51 -0.74 4.24 -6.25
CA SER A 51 -1.73 3.17 -6.31
C SER A 51 -2.44 2.97 -4.96
N TRP A 52 -1.72 3.13 -3.86
CA TRP A 52 -2.31 3.11 -2.53
C TRP A 52 -3.29 4.28 -2.32
N LEU A 53 -2.87 5.52 -2.61
CA LEU A 53 -3.71 6.72 -2.46
C LEU A 53 -4.99 6.65 -3.32
N GLU A 54 -4.87 6.22 -4.57
CA GLU A 54 -6.00 6.05 -5.48
C GLU A 54 -7.02 5.05 -4.90
N ASN A 55 -6.54 3.91 -4.38
CA ASN A 55 -7.41 2.93 -3.74
C ASN A 55 -8.10 3.48 -2.49
N GLN A 56 -7.41 4.30 -1.69
CA GLN A 56 -8.01 4.96 -0.53
C GLN A 56 -9.12 5.93 -0.94
N ILE A 57 -8.93 6.72 -1.99
CA ILE A 57 -9.96 7.64 -2.49
C ILE A 57 -11.11 6.89 -3.15
N ALA A 58 -10.84 5.79 -3.85
CA ALA A 58 -11.87 4.91 -4.39
C ALA A 58 -12.73 4.26 -3.30
N ALA A 59 -12.13 3.91 -2.15
CA ALA A 59 -12.88 3.45 -0.97
C ALA A 59 -13.67 4.62 -0.36
N ALA A 60 -13.06 5.79 -0.20
CA ALA A 60 -13.71 6.98 0.35
C ALA A 60 -14.94 7.39 -0.46
N THR A 61 -14.90 7.36 -1.79
CA THR A 61 -16.09 7.68 -2.63
C THR A 61 -17.26 6.72 -2.47
N LYS A 62 -17.01 5.50 -1.99
CA LYS A 62 -18.06 4.50 -1.72
C LYS A 62 -18.60 4.59 -0.29
N LEU A 63 -17.80 5.07 0.65
CA LEU A 63 -18.13 5.13 2.08
C LEU A 63 -18.60 6.52 2.52
N VAL A 64 -18.02 7.55 1.92
CA VAL A 64 -18.33 8.97 2.10
C VAL A 64 -19.00 9.40 0.79
N PRO A 65 -20.13 10.11 0.80
CA PRO A 65 -20.87 10.51 -0.41
C PRO A 65 -20.13 11.61 -1.19
N LEU A 66 -18.93 11.29 -1.67
CA LEU A 66 -18.08 12.15 -2.49
C LEU A 66 -18.40 11.92 -3.97
N GLY A 67 -18.65 13.01 -4.68
CA GLY A 67 -18.75 13.00 -6.14
C GLY A 67 -17.39 12.76 -6.81
N GLN A 68 -17.41 12.34 -8.08
CA GLN A 68 -16.18 12.08 -8.86
C GLN A 68 -15.27 13.30 -8.96
N THR A 69 -15.83 14.50 -9.16
CA THR A 69 -15.05 15.74 -9.19
C THR A 69 -14.35 16.01 -7.85
N GLN A 70 -15.04 15.77 -6.73
CA GLN A 70 -14.45 15.96 -5.40
C GLN A 70 -13.32 14.95 -5.14
N ALA A 71 -13.47 13.72 -5.62
CA ALA A 71 -12.43 12.70 -5.53
C ALA A 71 -11.17 13.08 -6.30
N GLN A 72 -11.32 13.64 -7.51
CA GLN A 72 -10.19 14.10 -8.33
C GLN A 72 -9.49 15.33 -7.72
N LEU A 73 -10.26 16.26 -7.15
CA LEU A 73 -9.70 17.39 -6.41
C LEU A 73 -8.88 16.91 -5.20
N LEU A 74 -9.44 15.97 -4.42
CA LEU A 74 -8.77 15.40 -3.26
C LEU A 74 -7.49 14.64 -3.66
N LEU A 75 -7.49 13.91 -4.78
CA LEU A 75 -6.28 13.29 -5.34
C LEU A 75 -5.18 14.32 -5.59
N GLY A 76 -5.53 15.44 -6.24
CA GLY A 76 -4.58 16.52 -6.51
C GLY A 76 -4.08 17.20 -5.24
N GLU A 77 -4.94 17.40 -4.24
CA GLU A 77 -4.57 17.99 -2.94
C GLU A 77 -3.63 17.09 -2.13
N LEU A 78 -3.82 15.76 -2.20
CA LEU A 78 -3.02 14.80 -1.44
C LEU A 78 -1.74 14.35 -2.17
N GLN A 79 -1.64 14.55 -3.48
CA GLN A 79 -0.44 14.18 -4.26
C GLN A 79 0.88 14.68 -3.65
N PRO A 80 1.02 15.93 -3.16
CA PRO A 80 2.28 16.41 -2.57
C PRO A 80 2.71 15.63 -1.33
N THR A 81 1.75 15.08 -0.56
CA THR A 81 2.04 14.31 0.66
C THR A 81 2.80 13.02 0.36
N LEU A 82 2.66 12.48 -0.85
CA LEU A 82 3.40 11.28 -1.27
C LEU A 82 4.90 11.59 -1.37
N SER A 83 5.27 12.73 -1.92
CA SER A 83 6.66 13.16 -2.03
C SER A 83 7.30 13.34 -0.66
N GLU A 84 6.56 13.91 0.30
CA GLU A 84 7.00 14.08 1.69
C GLU A 84 7.19 12.73 2.38
N ALA A 85 6.25 11.80 2.21
CA ALA A 85 6.33 10.46 2.77
C ALA A 85 7.51 9.66 2.19
N ILE A 86 7.78 9.79 0.89
CA ILE A 86 8.92 9.13 0.23
C ILE A 86 10.25 9.74 0.71
N ALA A 87 10.30 11.06 0.90
CA ALA A 87 11.49 11.70 1.46
C ALA A 87 11.77 11.22 2.88
N LEU A 88 10.73 11.11 3.72
CA LEU A 88 10.83 10.61 5.08
C LEU A 88 11.25 9.14 5.13
N SER A 89 10.72 8.29 4.24
CA SER A 89 11.05 6.85 4.26
C SER A 89 12.54 6.57 4.04
N LYS A 90 13.26 7.47 3.36
CA LYS A 90 14.72 7.38 3.17
C LYS A 90 15.52 7.69 4.43
N THR A 91 14.90 8.24 5.47
CA THR A 91 15.58 8.66 6.71
C THR A 91 15.19 7.82 7.92
N ILE A 92 14.31 6.82 7.76
CA ILE A 92 13.87 5.94 8.85
C ILE A 92 14.87 4.81 8.99
N ASP A 93 15.39 4.64 10.20
CA ASP A 93 16.23 3.50 10.55
C ASP A 93 15.38 2.23 10.71
N GLU A 94 15.98 1.06 10.46
CA GLU A 94 15.26 -0.23 10.49
C GLU A 94 14.62 -0.50 11.86
N ASP A 95 15.28 -0.11 12.95
CA ASP A 95 14.81 -0.30 14.33
C ASP A 95 13.55 0.54 14.65
N ASP A 96 13.27 1.58 13.85
CA ASP A 96 12.09 2.44 14.00
C ASP A 96 10.89 1.96 13.16
N ILE A 97 11.06 0.91 12.36
CA ILE A 97 9.98 0.34 11.54
C ILE A 97 8.99 -0.44 12.43
N GLY A 98 7.71 -0.07 12.36
CA GLY A 98 6.61 -0.81 13.00
C GLY A 98 6.00 -0.13 14.24
N ALA A 99 6.63 0.93 14.75
CA ALA A 99 6.05 1.79 15.77
C ALA A 99 5.29 2.95 15.10
N GLY A 100 3.95 2.94 15.02
CA GLY A 100 3.34 4.15 14.44
C GLY A 100 1.84 4.38 14.37
N LEU A 101 0.95 3.38 14.49
CA LEU A 101 -0.45 3.63 14.10
C LEU A 101 -1.48 3.04 15.07
N PRO A 102 -1.50 3.44 16.35
CA PRO A 102 -2.45 2.91 17.33
C PRO A 102 -3.92 3.15 16.93
N ALA A 103 -4.22 4.32 16.33
CA ALA A 103 -5.56 4.62 15.84
C ALA A 103 -6.00 3.69 14.70
N VAL A 104 -5.08 3.35 13.78
CA VAL A 104 -5.36 2.39 12.69
C VAL A 104 -5.54 0.99 13.25
N ALA A 105 -4.72 0.57 14.22
CA ALA A 105 -4.85 -0.73 14.87
C ALA A 105 -6.24 -0.87 15.55
N ILE A 106 -6.66 0.14 16.31
CA ILE A 106 -7.99 0.17 16.93
C ILE A 106 -9.10 0.12 15.87
N ALA A 107 -9.00 0.93 14.82
CA ALA A 107 -9.97 0.94 13.73
C ALA A 107 -10.07 -0.43 13.02
N SER A 108 -8.94 -1.11 12.82
CA SER A 108 -8.89 -2.47 12.25
C SER A 108 -9.58 -3.49 13.16
N CYS A 109 -9.36 -3.43 14.47
CA CYS A 109 -10.06 -4.30 15.43
C CYS A 109 -11.58 -4.05 15.43
N LEU A 110 -12.00 -2.79 15.33
CA LEU A 110 -13.42 -2.45 15.20
C LEU A 110 -14.01 -2.97 13.88
N HIS A 111 -13.26 -2.86 12.78
CA HIS A 111 -13.67 -3.38 11.47
C HIS A 111 -13.86 -4.91 11.47
N GLU A 112 -13.15 -5.64 12.33
CA GLU A 112 -13.35 -7.09 12.48
C GLU A 112 -14.77 -7.45 12.93
N THR A 113 -15.34 -6.67 13.85
CA THR A 113 -16.63 -6.94 14.50
C THR A 113 -17.80 -6.11 13.95
N GLN A 114 -17.56 -5.29 12.93
CA GLN A 114 -18.57 -4.43 12.35
C GLN A 114 -19.70 -5.24 11.69
N TYR A 115 -20.95 -4.95 12.09
CA TYR A 115 -22.15 -5.69 11.64
C TYR A 115 -22.36 -5.65 10.12
N SER A 116 -22.27 -4.46 9.51
CA SER A 116 -22.39 -4.26 8.06
C SER A 116 -21.05 -3.82 7.47
N ARG A 117 -20.48 -4.61 6.56
CA ARG A 117 -19.18 -4.34 5.91
C ARG A 117 -19.28 -4.43 4.39
N LEU A 118 -18.74 -3.42 3.72
CA LEU A 118 -18.63 -3.35 2.25
C LEU A 118 -17.28 -3.83 1.73
N PHE A 119 -16.25 -3.80 2.58
CA PHE A 119 -14.87 -4.15 2.23
C PHE A 119 -14.34 -5.24 3.16
N ARG A 120 -13.34 -5.96 2.67
CA ARG A 120 -12.51 -6.88 3.47
C ARG A 120 -11.22 -6.17 3.86
N SER A 121 -10.78 -6.35 5.09
CA SER A 121 -9.42 -5.96 5.53
C SER A 121 -8.35 -6.81 4.84
#